data_AF-A0A6A7K0E4-F1
#
_entry.id   AF-A0A6A7K0E4-F1
#
_cell.length_a   1.000
_cell.length_b   1.000
_cell.length_c   1.000
_cell.angle_alpha   90.00
_cell.angle_beta   90.00
_cell.angle_gamma   90.00
#
_symmetry.space_group_name_H-M   'P 1'
#
loop_
_entity.id
_entity.type
_entity.pdbx_description
1 polymer ?
#
loop_
_entity_poly.entity_id
_entity_poly.type
_entity_poly.pdbx_seq_one_letter_code
_entity_poly.pdbx_strand_id
1 'polypeptide(L)' 'AKEHNDHQLMAIRRTIESDFSLLSYYNAENNRGRSLTGFQERLEIAVLAYNMAYCLERFN' A
#
# COMPACT_ATOMS: atom_id res chain seq x y z
N ALA A 1 -16.61 1.24 26.85
CA ALA A 1 -16.88 0.71 25.49
C ALA A 1 -17.23 1.80 24.45
N LYS A 2 -17.82 2.95 24.83
CA LYS A 2 -18.19 4.02 23.86
C LYS A 2 -17.04 4.97 23.46
N GLU A 3 -15.93 5.01 24.20
CA GLU A 3 -14.83 5.97 23.96
C GLU A 3 -13.86 5.58 22.84
N HIS A 4 -13.93 4.35 22.32
CA HIS A 4 -13.12 3.92 21.17
C HIS A 4 -13.86 4.02 19.83
N ASN A 5 -15.11 4.48 19.83
CA ASN A 5 -15.95 4.54 18.63
C ASN A 5 -16.00 5.95 18.04
N ASP A 6 -14.89 6.67 18.12
CA ASP A 6 -14.71 7.90 17.36
C ASP A 6 -14.67 7.51 15.87
N HIS A 7 -15.71 7.92 15.15
CA HIS A 7 -15.86 7.62 13.72
C HIS A 7 -14.67 8.15 12.90
N GLN A 8 -14.05 9.26 13.31
CA GLN A 8 -12.85 9.78 12.66
C GLN A 8 -11.66 8.85 12.91
N LEU A 9 -11.45 8.39 14.14
CA LEU A 9 -10.39 7.44 14.47
C LEU A 9 -10.55 6.13 13.68
N MET A 10 -11.77 5.64 13.54
CA MET A 10 -12.07 4.45 12.75
C MET A 10 -11.88 4.65 11.24
N ALA A 11 -12.08 5.87 10.72
CA ALA A 11 -11.79 6.19 9.32
C ALA A 11 -10.27 6.23 9.06
N ILE A 12 -9.51 6.85 9.95
CA ILE A 12 -8.04 6.87 9.90
C ILE A 12 -7.49 5.45 9.97
N ARG A 13 -7.96 4.65 10.93
CA ARG A 13 -7.55 3.25 11.08
C ARG A 13 -7.79 2.44 9.80
N ARG A 14 -8.99 2.52 9.22
CA ARG A 14 -9.32 1.82 7.96
C ARG A 14 -8.43 2.26 6.81
N THR A 15 -8.10 3.55 6.72
CA THR A 15 -7.19 4.08 5.70
C THR A 15 -5.80 3.46 5.86
N ILE A 16 -5.25 3.49 7.08
CA ILE A 16 -3.95 2.87 7.39
C ILE A 16 -3.96 1.37 7.05
N GLU A 17 -4.98 0.63 7.50
CA GLU A 17 -5.10 -0.81 7.23
C GLU A 17 -5.20 -1.12 5.72
N SER A 18 -5.93 -0.30 4.97
CA SER A 18 -6.04 -0.41 3.51
C SER A 18 -4.71 -0.16 2.83
N ASP A 19 -3.97 0.87 3.25
CA ASP A 19 -2.67 1.22 2.68
C ASP A 19 -1.64 0.10 2.93
N PHE A 20 -1.58 -0.43 4.15
CA PHE A 20 -0.71 -1.58 4.45
C PHE A 20 -1.09 -2.83 3.68
N SER A 21 -2.38 -3.06 3.44
CA SER A 21 -2.85 -4.18 2.62
C SER A 21 -2.34 -4.06 1.17
N LEU A 22 -2.34 -2.85 0.59
CA LEU A 22 -1.77 -2.60 -0.73
C LEU A 22 -0.25 -2.83 -0.76
N LEU A 23 0.47 -2.37 0.26
CA LEU A 23 1.92 -2.60 0.36
C LEU A 23 2.27 -4.10 0.45
N SER A 24 1.46 -4.89 1.17
CA SER A 24 1.62 -6.34 1.25
C SER A 24 1.27 -7.02 -0.08
N TYR A 25 0.14 -6.64 -0.70
CA TYR A 25 -0.32 -7.20 -1.97
C TYR A 25 0.72 -7.05 -3.10
N TYR A 26 1.34 -5.87 -3.22
CA TYR A 26 2.40 -5.62 -4.20
C TYR A 26 3.81 -5.99 -3.69
N ASN A 27 3.90 -6.68 -2.55
CA ASN A 27 5.14 -7.15 -1.94
C ASN A 27 6.18 -6.03 -1.69
N ALA A 28 5.71 -4.79 -1.51
CA ALA A 28 6.53 -3.63 -1.20
C ALA A 28 7.10 -3.69 0.23
N GLU A 29 6.36 -4.34 1.15
CA GLU A 29 6.78 -4.52 2.54
C GLU A 29 8.02 -5.42 2.70
N ASN A 30 8.21 -6.40 1.80
CA ASN A 30 9.34 -7.32 1.82
C ASN A 30 10.51 -6.82 0.96
N ASN A 31 10.73 -5.51 0.95
CA ASN A 31 11.84 -4.91 0.24
C ASN A 31 13.17 -5.17 0.97
N ARG A 32 13.83 -6.26 0.60
CA ARG A 32 15.13 -6.69 1.16
C ARG A 32 16.33 -6.18 0.37
N GLY A 33 16.15 -5.12 -0.43
CA GLY A 33 17.25 -4.47 -1.16
C GLY A 33 18.33 -4.01 -0.19
N ARG A 34 19.54 -4.60 -0.29
CA ARG A 34 20.68 -4.28 0.59
C ARG A 34 21.48 -3.05 0.11
N SER A 35 21.15 -2.54 -1.07
CA SER A 35 21.65 -1.27 -1.60
C SER A 35 20.49 -0.29 -1.76
N LEU A 36 20.78 1.01 -1.73
CA LEU A 36 19.80 2.06 -1.98
C LEU A 36 19.10 1.84 -3.33
N THR A 37 19.88 1.57 -4.38
CA THR A 37 19.36 1.29 -5.72
C THR A 37 18.43 0.09 -5.75
N GLY A 38 18.84 -1.04 -5.15
CA GLY A 38 17.99 -2.24 -5.13
C GLY A 38 16.73 -2.06 -4.29
N PHE A 39 16.79 -1.23 -3.25
CA PHE A 39 15.59 -0.83 -2.50
C PHE A 39 14.66 0.03 -3.38
N GLN A 40 15.19 1.05 -4.06
CA GLN A 40 14.42 1.92 -4.94
C GLN A 40 13.75 1.13 -6.08
N GLU A 41 14.50 0.30 -6.79
CA GLU A 41 13.99 -0.55 -7.88
C GLU A 41 12.81 -1.42 -7.43
N ARG A 42 12.93 -2.06 -6.25
CA ARG A 42 11.86 -2.90 -5.69
C ARG A 42 10.59 -2.10 -5.38
N LEU A 43 10.75 -0.87 -4.88
CA LEU A 43 9.63 0.02 -4.59
C LEU A 43 8.97 0.50 -5.89
N GLU A 44 9.77 0.90 -6.88
CA GLU A 44 9.29 1.36 -8.19
C GLU A 44 8.50 0.29 -8.93
N ILE A 45 8.95 -0.97 -8.88
CA ILE A 45 8.21 -2.11 -9.46
C ILE A 45 6.84 -2.29 -8.79
N ALA A 46 6.76 -2.19 -7.46
CA ALA A 46 5.49 -2.31 -6.74
C ALA A 46 4.51 -1.18 -7.12
N VAL A 47 5.00 0.06 -7.21
CA VAL A 47 4.20 1.22 -7.63
C VAL A 47 3.74 1.08 -9.07
N LEU A 48 4.62 0.63 -9.97
CA LEU A 48 4.28 0.40 -11.37
C LEU A 48 3.19 -0.67 -11.52
N ALA A 49 3.30 -1.79 -10.80
CA ALA A 49 2.30 -2.85 -10.81
C ALA A 49 0.92 -2.35 -10.35
N TYR A 50 0.88 -1.56 -9.27
CA TYR A 50 -0.33 -0.90 -8.80
C TYR A 50 -0.97 0.00 -9.88
N ASN A 51 -0.17 0.86 -10.50
CA ASN A 51 -0.68 1.78 -11.51
C ASN A 51 -1.19 1.04 -12.76
N MET A 52 -0.54 -0.04 -13.17
CA MET A 52 -1.02 -0.86 -14.29
C MET A 52 -2.36 -1.53 -13.98
N ALA A 53 -2.51 -2.11 -12.78
CA ALA A 53 -3.78 -2.69 -12.34
C ALA A 53 -4.90 -1.65 -12.33
N TYR A 54 -4.63 -0.46 -11.76
CA TYR A 54 -5.56 0.66 -11.78
C TYR A 54 -5.96 1.07 -13.20
N CYS A 55 -5.00 1.18 -14.13
CA CYS A 55 -5.29 1.50 -15.53
C CYS A 55 -6.19 0.43 -16.18
N LEU A 56 -5.93 -0.86 -15.93
CA LEU A 56 -6.74 -1.95 -16.47
C LEU A 56 -8.16 -1.92 -15.91
N GLU A 57 -8.34 -1.63 -14.63
CA GLU A 57 -9.68 -1.52 -14.03
C GLU A 57 -10.44 -0.28 -14.51
N ARG A 58 -9.73 0.83 -14.74
CA ARG A 58 -10.34 2.12 -15.06
C ARG A 58 -10.68 2.30 -16.55
N PHE A 59 -9.90 1.67 -17.42
CA PHE A 59 -9.91 1.90 -18.87
C PHE A 59 -10.26 0.66 -19.72
N ASN A 60 -10.45 -0.51 -19.12
CA ASN A 60 -11.21 -1.60 -19.76
C ASN A 60 -12.72 -1.38 -19.61
#